data_AF-A0A7S2JSD8-F1
#
_entry.id   AF-A0A7S2JSD8-F1
#
_cell.length_a   1.000
_cell.length_b   1.000
_cell.length_c   1.000
_cell.angle_alpha   90.00
_cell.angle_beta   90.00
_cell.angle_gamma   90.00
#
_symmetry.space_group_name_H-M   'P 1'
#
loop_
_entity.id
_entity.type
_entity.pdbx_description
1 polymer ?
#
loop_
_entity_poly.entity_id
_entity_poly.type
_entity_poly.pdbx_seq_one_letter_code
_entity_poly.pdbx_strand_id
1 'polypeptide(L)'
;ARYTASGRALLLLLPSEARMLELLESAKVSMQKLTVNSSAVHGLKAKVQAILSERAELKYTAQRAMVSYVRSIHLHADKSVFNTASLDLTALAESMGLLAPPRLRFLSGAGKAE
;
A
#
# COMPACT_ATOMS: atom_id res chain seq x y z
N ALA A 1 -3.64 4.58 21.46
CA ALA A 1 -3.90 4.63 22.91
C ALA A 1 -4.34 6.06 23.26
N ARG A 2 -5.57 6.26 23.75
CA ARG A 2 -6.02 7.56 24.28
C ARG A 2 -6.29 7.40 25.77
N TYR A 3 -5.83 8.38 26.54
CA TYR A 3 -6.06 8.57 27.98
C TYR A 3 -5.69 7.36 28.85
N THR A 4 -6.54 6.32 28.92
CA THR A 4 -6.38 5.15 29.79
C THR A 4 -6.26 3.81 29.04
N ALA A 5 -6.49 3.80 27.72
CA ALA A 5 -6.50 2.57 26.94
C ALA A 5 -5.11 2.26 26.37
N SER A 6 -4.53 1.13 26.78
CA SER A 6 -3.34 0.56 26.14
C SER A 6 -3.67 0.13 24.71
N GLY A 7 -2.71 0.31 23.80
CA GLY A 7 -2.89 -0.05 22.40
C GLY A 7 -1.56 -0.31 21.73
N ARG A 8 -1.56 -1.23 20.76
CA ARG A 8 -0.40 -1.55 19.93
C ARG A 8 -0.70 -1.10 18.50
N ALA A 9 0.29 -0.53 17.83
CA ALA A 9 0.23 -0.20 16.41
C ALA A 9 1.11 -1.18 15.64
N LEU A 10 0.67 -1.55 14.44
CA LEU A 10 1.43 -2.39 13.53
C LEU A 10 1.70 -1.58 12.26
N LEU A 11 2.96 -1.54 11.86
CA LEU A 11 3.40 -0.91 10.61
C LEU A 11 3.76 -2.01 9.62
N LEU A 12 3.15 -1.96 8.44
CA LEU A 12 3.48 -2.81 7.31
C LEU A 12 4.30 -1.98 6.33
N LEU A 13 5.49 -2.46 6.00
CA LEU A 13 6.40 -1.79 5.07
C LEU A 13 6.73 -2.72 3.91
N LEU A 14 6.81 -2.14 2.71
CA LEU A 14 7.41 -2.82 1.57
C LEU A 14 8.94 -2.84 1.73
N PRO A 15 9.67 -3.83 1.18
CA PRO A 15 11.13 -3.84 1.23
C PRO A 15 11.79 -2.57 0.69
N SER A 16 11.15 -1.89 -0.28
CA SER A 16 11.62 -0.60 -0.82
C SER A 16 11.50 0.56 0.18
N GLU A 17 10.66 0.45 1.20
CA GLU A 17 10.35 1.49 2.18
C GLU A 17 11.16 1.32 3.49
N ALA A 18 12.19 0.46 3.49
CA ALA A 18 12.99 0.15 4.68
C ALA A 18 13.61 1.40 5.35
N ARG A 19 13.91 2.45 4.57
CA ARG A 19 14.36 3.76 5.08
C ARG A 19 13.40 4.42 6.06
N MET A 20 12.13 4.05 6.06
CA MET A 20 11.17 4.49 7.07
C MET A 20 11.60 4.11 8.49
N LEU A 21 12.28 2.97 8.66
CA LEU A 21 12.77 2.52 9.96
C LEU A 21 13.85 3.45 10.51
N GLU A 22 14.79 3.87 9.66
CA GLU A 22 15.85 4.83 10.03
C GLU A 22 15.26 6.19 10.43
N LEU A 23 14.25 6.67 9.69
CA LEU A 23 13.56 7.91 10.03
C LEU A 23 12.83 7.82 11.37
N LEU A 24 12.16 6.69 11.64
CA LEU A 24 11.45 6.48 12.90
C LEU A 24 12.42 6.35 14.09
N GLU A 25 13.56 5.71 13.90
CA GLU A 25 14.64 5.66 14.90
C GLU A 25 15.19 7.06 15.20
N SER A 26 15.42 7.88 14.17
CA SER A 26 15.86 9.28 14.35
C SER A 26 14.83 10.14 15.11
N ALA A 27 13.54 9.84 14.94
CA ALA A 27 12.43 10.45 15.66
C ALA A 27 12.23 9.86 17.07
N LYS A 28 13.14 8.99 17.54
CA LYS A 28 13.10 8.30 18.84
C LYS A 28 11.91 7.36 19.03
N VAL A 29 11.39 6.81 17.94
CA VAL A 29 10.32 5.81 17.97
C VAL A 29 10.93 4.41 17.84
N SER A 30 11.09 3.71 18.97
CA SER A 30 11.61 2.34 18.99
C SER A 30 10.55 1.34 18.49
N MET A 31 10.82 0.65 17.38
CA MET A 31 9.92 -0.36 16.83
C MET A 31 10.42 -1.78 17.10
N GLN A 32 9.49 -2.71 17.35
CA GLN A 32 9.79 -4.13 17.47
C GLN A 32 9.44 -4.84 16.16
N LYS A 33 10.39 -5.59 15.61
CA LYS A 33 10.13 -6.45 14.44
C LYS A 33 9.27 -7.62 14.86
N LEU A 34 8.10 -7.75 14.25
CA LEU A 34 7.20 -8.88 14.43
C LEU A 34 7.44 -9.90 13.31
N THR A 35 7.78 -11.12 13.67
CA THR A 35 7.86 -12.25 12.72
C THR A 35 6.51 -12.94 12.69
N VAL A 36 5.85 -12.94 11.53
CA VAL A 36 4.57 -13.63 11.34
C VAL A 36 4.82 -15.12 11.14
N ASN A 37 4.01 -15.97 11.77
CA ASN A 37 4.06 -17.41 11.57
C ASN A 37 3.40 -17.78 10.23
N SER A 38 4.20 -18.26 9.27
CA SER A 38 3.72 -18.64 7.93
C SER A 38 2.65 -19.73 7.92
N SER A 39 2.59 -20.58 8.96
CA SER A 39 1.58 -21.64 9.05
C SER A 39 0.16 -21.13 9.34
N ALA A 40 0.03 -19.92 9.89
CA ALA A 40 -1.26 -19.27 10.17
C ALA A 40 -1.73 -18.36 9.01
N VAL A 41 -0.94 -18.24 7.94
CA VAL A 41 -1.27 -17.36 6.80
C VAL A 41 -2.13 -18.13 5.80
N HIS A 42 -3.41 -17.77 5.74
CA HIS A 42 -4.33 -18.31 4.73
C HIS A 42 -4.43 -17.37 3.53
N GLY A 43 -4.43 -17.95 2.32
CA GLY A 43 -4.60 -17.20 1.08
C GLY A 43 -6.01 -16.61 0.96
N LEU A 44 -6.14 -15.29 1.10
CA LEU A 44 -7.41 -14.58 0.94
C LEU A 44 -7.65 -14.08 -0.49
N LYS A 45 -6.61 -14.09 -1.35
CA LYS A 45 -6.62 -13.51 -2.70
C LYS A 45 -7.79 -13.99 -3.56
N ALA A 46 -7.97 -15.31 -3.69
CA ALA A 46 -9.04 -15.90 -4.51
C ALA A 46 -10.44 -15.51 -4.02
N LYS A 47 -10.65 -15.42 -2.70
CA LYS A 47 -11.93 -15.00 -2.11
C LYS A 47 -12.24 -13.54 -2.42
N VAL A 48 -11.24 -12.65 -2.31
CA VAL A 48 -11.43 -11.22 -2.65
C VAL A 48 -11.70 -11.05 -4.13
N GLN A 49 -10.98 -11.78 -4.99
CA GLN A 49 -11.22 -11.76 -6.44
C GLN A 49 -12.65 -12.22 -6.80
N ALA A 50 -13.17 -13.26 -6.14
CA ALA A 50 -14.55 -13.71 -6.32
C ALA A 50 -15.55 -12.62 -5.93
N ILE A 51 -15.39 -12.02 -4.75
CA ILE A 51 -16.27 -10.92 -4.26
C ILE A 51 -16.29 -9.74 -5.22
N LEU A 52 -15.13 -9.35 -5.77
CA LEU A 52 -15.04 -8.24 -6.73
C LEU A 52 -15.62 -8.59 -8.11
N SER A 53 -15.66 -9.87 -8.46
CA SER A 53 -16.27 -10.33 -9.72
C SER A 53 -17.79 -10.35 -9.62
N GLU A 54 -18.33 -10.71 -8.46
CA GLU A 54 -19.77 -10.70 -8.19
C GLU A 54 -20.35 -9.29 -8.05
N ARG A 55 -19.59 -8.37 -7.42
CA ARG A 55 -20.07 -7.02 -7.07
C ARG A 55 -19.31 -5.93 -7.83
N ALA A 56 -19.91 -5.45 -8.92
CA ALA A 56 -19.33 -4.39 -9.76
C ALA A 56 -19.04 -3.08 -9.00
N GLU A 57 -19.85 -2.73 -8.01
CA GLU A 57 -19.64 -1.54 -7.16
C GLU A 57 -18.35 -1.63 -6.34
N LEU A 58 -18.05 -2.81 -5.80
CA LEU A 58 -16.82 -3.03 -5.02
C LEU A 58 -15.61 -3.01 -5.94
N LYS A 59 -15.73 -3.55 -7.16
CA LYS A 59 -14.68 -3.45 -8.18
C LYS A 59 -14.35 -2.00 -8.52
N TYR A 60 -15.35 -1.15 -8.73
CA TYR A 60 -15.15 0.27 -8.99
C TYR A 60 -14.48 0.98 -7.79
N THR A 61 -14.90 0.64 -6.57
CA THR A 61 -14.31 1.19 -5.34
C THR A 61 -12.85 0.76 -5.17
N ALA A 62 -12.52 -0.50 -5.45
CA ALA A 62 -11.15 -1.03 -5.41
C ALA A 62 -10.25 -0.33 -6.43
N GLN A 63 -10.73 -0.10 -7.65
CA GLN A 63 -9.99 0.68 -8.66
C GLN A 63 -9.73 2.11 -8.19
N ARG A 64 -10.72 2.79 -7.62
CA ARG A 64 -10.54 4.14 -7.08
C ARG A 64 -9.58 4.17 -5.88
N ALA A 65 -9.65 3.18 -4.99
CA ALA A 65 -8.74 3.06 -3.86
C ALA A 65 -7.29 2.90 -4.33
N MET A 66 -7.05 2.05 -5.34
CA MET A 66 -5.74 1.87 -5.93
C MET A 66 -5.19 3.17 -6.53
N VAL A 67 -6.01 3.88 -7.32
CA VAL A 67 -5.65 5.17 -7.92
C VAL A 67 -5.30 6.19 -6.82
N SER A 68 -6.08 6.24 -5.75
CA SER A 68 -5.87 7.16 -4.62
C SER A 68 -4.57 6.84 -3.87
N TYR A 69 -4.28 5.57 -3.62
CA TYR A 69 -3.07 5.12 -2.94
C TYR A 69 -1.80 5.45 -3.73
N VAL A 70 -1.79 5.14 -5.03
CA VAL A 70 -0.61 5.46 -5.86
C VAL A 70 -0.45 6.97 -6.00
N ARG A 71 -1.55 7.73 -6.05
CA ARG A 71 -1.50 9.20 -6.04
C ARG A 71 -0.92 9.75 -4.73
N SER A 72 -1.24 9.19 -3.56
CA SER A 72 -0.67 9.67 -2.30
C SER A 72 0.83 9.44 -2.24
N ILE A 73 1.32 8.28 -2.69
CA ILE A 73 2.77 8.02 -2.81
C ILE A 73 3.41 9.01 -3.80
N HIS A 74 2.75 9.27 -4.94
CA HIS A 74 3.22 10.25 -5.91
C HIS A 74 3.26 11.68 -5.38
N LEU A 75 2.37 12.07 -4.47
CA LEU A 75 2.34 13.41 -3.89
C LEU A 75 3.23 13.58 -2.66
N HIS A 76 3.65 12.49 -2.00
CA HIS A 76 4.52 12.57 -0.83
C HIS A 76 5.85 13.26 -1.17
N ALA A 77 6.28 14.20 -0.31
CA ALA A 77 7.50 14.98 -0.52
C ALA A 77 8.77 14.12 -0.44
N ASP A 78 8.80 13.14 0.48
CA ASP A 78 9.96 12.28 0.67
C ASP A 78 9.97 11.12 -0.33
N LYS A 79 10.67 11.34 -1.44
CA LYS A 79 10.89 10.33 -2.49
C LYS A 79 11.95 9.30 -2.15
N SER A 80 12.70 9.50 -1.07
CA SER A 80 13.70 8.53 -0.62
C SER A 80 13.05 7.27 -0.05
N VAL A 81 11.85 7.44 0.52
CA VAL A 81 10.99 6.36 1.04
C VAL A 81 9.86 6.05 0.06
N PHE A 82 9.14 7.07 -0.41
CA PHE A 82 7.94 6.91 -1.23
C PHE A 82 8.26 7.10 -2.72
N ASN A 83 8.87 6.09 -3.32
CA ASN A 83 9.19 6.07 -4.75
C ASN A 83 8.12 5.34 -5.56
N THR A 84 7.46 6.05 -6.47
CA THR A 84 6.45 5.46 -7.38
C THR A 84 7.05 4.58 -8.46
N ALA A 85 8.31 4.78 -8.84
CA ALA A 85 8.97 4.00 -9.90
C ALA A 85 9.35 2.59 -9.44
N SER A 86 9.62 2.41 -8.16
CA SER A 86 9.94 1.10 -7.57
C SER A 86 8.69 0.27 -7.21
N LEU A 87 7.49 0.83 -7.38
CA LEU A 87 6.24 0.19 -6.97
C LEU A 87 5.72 -0.71 -8.11
N ASP A 88 5.58 -2.00 -7.82
CA ASP A 88 4.94 -2.94 -8.75
C ASP A 88 3.41 -2.75 -8.72
N LEU A 89 2.91 -2.03 -9.73
CA LEU A 89 1.48 -1.76 -9.89
C LEU A 89 0.67 -3.03 -10.14
N THR A 90 1.27 -4.07 -10.72
CA THR A 90 0.57 -5.33 -11.01
C THR A 90 0.37 -6.10 -9.72
N ALA A 91 1.42 -6.28 -8.93
CA ALA A 91 1.33 -6.92 -7.62
C ALA A 91 0.39 -6.15 -6.67
N LEU A 92 0.42 -4.81 -6.71
CA LEU A 92 -0.51 -3.99 -5.94
C LEU A 92 -1.96 -4.23 -6.36
N ALA A 93 -2.27 -4.23 -7.66
CA ALA A 93 -3.61 -4.53 -8.16
C ALA A 93 -4.10 -5.90 -7.70
N GLU A 94 -3.23 -6.91 -7.81
CA GLU A 94 -3.53 -8.28 -7.38
C GLU A 94 -3.81 -8.40 -5.89
N SER A 95 -3.06 -7.67 -5.04
CA SER A 95 -3.29 -7.64 -3.59
C SER A 95 -4.62 -6.97 -3.22
N MET A 96 -5.10 -6.03 -4.05
CA MET A 96 -6.44 -5.44 -3.94
C MET A 96 -7.53 -6.30 -4.59
N GLY A 97 -7.19 -7.47 -5.13
CA GLY A 97 -8.11 -8.41 -5.77
C GLY A 97 -8.52 -8.04 -7.20
N LEU A 98 -7.86 -7.04 -7.81
CA LEU A 98 -8.08 -6.68 -9.21
C LEU A 98 -7.28 -7.64 -10.11
N LEU A 99 -7.85 -7.96 -11.28
CA LEU A 99 -7.17 -8.78 -12.30
C LEU A 99 -6.10 -8.00 -13.07
N ALA A 100 -6.28 -6.68 -13.17
CA ALA A 100 -5.36 -5.80 -13.87
C ALA A 100 -5.34 -4.41 -13.21
N PRO A 101 -4.19 -3.71 -13.24
CA PRO A 101 -4.10 -2.35 -12.75
C PRO A 101 -4.98 -1.40 -13.59
N PRO A 102 -5.71 -0.46 -12.97
CA PRO A 102 -6.41 0.60 -13.68
C PRO A 102 -5.41 1.59 -14.31
N ARG A 103 -5.83 2.29 -15.36
CA ARG A 103 -4.98 3.32 -16.00
C ARG A 103 -4.76 4.51 -15.07
N LEU A 104 -3.50 4.76 -14.70
CA LEU A 104 -3.10 5.88 -13.84
C LEU A 104 -2.71 7.10 -14.68
N ARG A 105 -3.67 8.00 -14.91
CA ARG A 105 -3.49 9.19 -15.78
C ARG A 105 -2.42 10.18 -15.30
N PHE A 106 -2.14 10.23 -14.00
CA PHE A 106 -1.17 11.18 -13.43
C PHE A 106 0.28 10.73 -13.59
N LEU A 107 0.54 9.43 -13.79
CA LEU A 107 1.88 8.95 -14.12
C LEU A 107 2.25 9.22 -15.58
N SER A 108 1.26 9.22 -16.48
CA SER A 108 1.44 9.55 -17.90
C SER A 108 1.57 11.05 -18.20
N GLY A 109 1.37 11.93 -17.20
CA GLY A 109 1.40 13.39 -17.36
C GLY A 109 2.69 14.06 -16.91
N ALA A 110 3.58 13.37 -16.19
CA ALA A 110 4.84 13.94 -15.68
C ALA A 110 5.94 14.11 -16.76
N GLY A 111 5.53 14.20 -18.04
CA GLY A 111 6.39 14.33 -19.21
C GLY A 111 5.89 15.35 -20.25
N LYS A 112 5.05 16.30 -19.86
CA LYS A 112 4.81 17.53 -20.63
C LYS A 112 4.62 18.72 -19.69
N ALA A 113 5.74 19.26 -19.23
CA ALA A 113 5.83 20.67 -18.92
C ALA A 113 6.22 21.37 -20.22
N GLU A 114 5.25 22.08 -20.80
CA GLU A 114 5.46 23.18 -21.75
C GLU A 114 4.67 24.37 -21.19
#